data_AF-A0A1W9LR94-F1
#
_entry.id   AF-A0A1W9LR94-F1
#
_cell.length_a   1.000
_cell.length_b   1.000
_cell.length_c   1.000
_cell.angle_alpha   90.00
_cell.angle_beta   90.00
_cell.angle_gamma   90.00
#
_symmetry.space_group_name_H-M   'P 1'
#
loop_
_entity.id
_entity.type
_entity.pdbx_description
1 polymer ?
#
loop_
_entity_poly.entity_id
_entity_poly.type
_entity_poly.pdbx_seq_one_letter_code
_entity_poly.pdbx_strand_id
1 'polypeptide(L)' 'AFVYPDIMVVCGEIRLAENTRDVITNPVLIIEVLSPGTESFDRGKKFEYYRSIPSLKEYVLVSQEKQIVEVYFRQERVP' A
#
# COMPACT_ATOMS: atom_id res chain seq x y z
N ALA A 1 9.12 -4.50 8.46
CA ALA A 1 9.77 -3.23 8.06
C ALA A 1 8.69 -2.16 8.02
N PHE A 2 9.02 -0.92 8.36
CA PHE A 2 8.09 0.21 8.23
C PHE A 2 8.41 0.97 6.95
N VAL A 3 7.38 1.26 6.17
CA VAL A 3 7.44 2.03 4.92
C VAL A 3 6.23 2.94 4.87
N TYR A 4 6.42 4.13 4.33
CA TYR A 4 5.40 5.17 4.27
C TYR A 4 4.95 5.30 2.82
N PRO A 5 3.67 5.00 2.52
CA PRO A 5 3.12 5.24 1.21
C PRO A 5 2.71 6.72 1.07
N ASP A 6 2.49 7.16 -0.16
CA ASP A 6 1.98 8.51 -0.39
C ASP A 6 0.57 8.69 0.19
N ILE A 7 -0.29 7.67 0.06
CA ILE A 7 -1.68 7.71 0.55
C ILE A 7 -2.08 6.36 1.16
N MET A 8 -2.78 6.43 2.29
CA MET A 8 -3.49 5.30 2.89
C MET A 8 -4.95 5.65 3.14
N VAL A 9 -5.82 4.66 2.98
CA VAL A 9 -7.21 4.73 3.44
C VAL A 9 -7.42 3.67 4.50
N VAL A 10 -8.06 4.06 5.60
CA VAL A 10 -8.51 3.18 6.67
C VAL A 10 -10.03 3.28 6.76
N CYS A 11 -10.72 2.14 6.80
CA CYS A 11 -12.13 2.10 7.16
C CYS A 11 -12.27 1.95 8.67
N GLY A 12 -12.81 2.98 9.34
CA GLY A 12 -12.99 2.99 10.79
C GLY A 12 -11.79 3.58 11.53
N GLU A 13 -11.50 3.05 12.72
CA GLU A 13 -10.43 3.57 13.57
C GLU A 13 -9.03 3.21 13.05
N ILE A 14 -8.12 4.17 13.10
CA ILE A 14 -6.70 3.97 12.80
C ILE A 14 -6.06 3.14 13.92
N ARG A 15 -5.36 2.06 13.55
CA ARG A 15 -4.56 1.26 14.47
C ARG A 15 -3.08 1.52 14.22
N LEU A 16 -2.36 1.86 15.27
CA LEU A 16 -0.93 2.13 15.21
C LEU A 16 -0.11 0.93 15.69
N ALA A 17 1.10 0.78 15.15
CA ALA A 17 2.06 -0.16 15.70
C ALA A 17 2.46 0.26 17.13
N GLU A 18 2.77 -0.71 17.99
CA GLU A 18 3.18 -0.44 19.37
C GLU A 18 4.39 0.51 19.42
N ASN A 19 4.37 1.47 20.35
CA ASN A 19 5.43 2.47 20.54
C ASN A 19 5.68 3.38 19.33
N THR A 20 4.72 3.52 18.42
CA THR A 20 4.78 4.47 17.28
C THR A 20 3.64 5.48 17.35
N ARG A 21 3.76 6.59 16.61
CA ARG A 21 2.72 7.63 16.53
C ARG A 21 2.11 7.78 15.14
N ASP A 22 2.71 7.14 14.14
CA ASP A 22 2.53 7.41 12.72
C ASP A 22 2.53 6.14 11.85
N VAL A 23 2.77 4.96 12.44
CA VAL A 23 2.80 3.70 11.70
C VAL A 23 1.43 3.03 11.74
N ILE A 24 0.64 3.26 10.69
CA ILE A 24 -0.68 2.63 10.51
C ILE A 24 -0.52 1.15 10.14
N THR A 25 -1.28 0.28 10.83
CA THR A 25 -1.20 -1.20 10.67
C THR A 25 -2.41 -1.82 9.99
N ASN A 26 -3.48 -1.03 9.79
CA ASN A 26 -4.75 -1.50 9.23
C ASN A 26 -5.25 -0.74 7.99
N PRO A 27 -4.39 -0.36 7.02
CA PRO A 27 -4.90 0.21 5.77
C PRO A 27 -5.75 -0.81 5.00
N VAL A 28 -6.78 -0.32 4.32
CA VAL A 28 -7.60 -1.11 3.38
C VAL A 28 -7.21 -0.83 1.93
N LEU A 29 -6.71 0.38 1.64
CA LEU A 29 -6.19 0.81 0.35
C LEU A 29 -4.89 1.58 0.57
N ILE A 30 -3.92 1.33 -0.30
CA ILE A 30 -2.65 2.07 -0.40
C ILE A 30 -2.48 2.54 -1.84
N ILE A 31 -2.06 3.80 -2.01
CA ILE A 31 -1.77 4.41 -3.32
C ILE A 31 -0.33 4.93 -3.28
N GLU A 32 0.44 4.61 -4.31
CA GLU A 32 1.78 5.14 -4.56
C GLU A 32 1.81 5.91 -5.88
N VAL A 33 2.47 7.07 -5.87
CA VAL A 33 2.78 7.84 -7.06
C VAL A 33 4.19 7.49 -7.50
N LEU A 34 4.30 6.83 -8.66
CA LEU A 34 5.57 6.34 -9.15
C LEU A 34 6.51 7.48 -9.54
N SER A 35 7.77 7.31 -9.16
CA SER A 35 8.88 8.16 -9.57
C SER A 35 10.01 7.31 -10.18
N PRO A 36 10.84 7.84 -11.09
CA PRO A 36 11.95 7.08 -11.67
C PRO A 36 12.90 6.46 -10.63
N GLY A 37 13.06 7.11 -9.46
CA GLY A 37 13.95 6.64 -8.40
C GLY A 37 13.36 5.54 -7.51
N THR A 38 12.04 5.42 -7.43
CA THR A 38 11.36 4.51 -6.49
C THR A 38 10.50 3.44 -7.16
N GLU A 39 10.18 3.58 -8.46
CA GLU A 39 9.22 2.72 -9.16
C GLU A 39 9.52 1.21 -8.99
N SER A 40 10.79 0.82 -9.10
CA SER A 40 11.20 -0.59 -8.91
C SER A 40 10.94 -1.08 -7.48
N PHE A 41 11.17 -0.22 -6.48
CA PHE A 41 10.93 -0.55 -5.08
C PHE A 41 9.43 -0.62 -4.77
N ASP A 42 8.65 0.35 -5.25
CA ASP A 42 7.20 0.44 -5.06
C ASP A 42 6.51 -0.80 -5.65
N ARG A 43 6.86 -1.17 -6.89
CA ARG A 43 6.35 -2.37 -7.58
C ARG A 43 6.80 -3.68 -6.96
N GLY A 44 8.00 -3.71 -6.38
CA GLY A 44 8.63 -4.92 -5.85
C GLY A 44 8.49 -5.03 -4.34
N LYS A 45 9.60 -4.78 -3.64
CA LYS A 45 9.75 -5.07 -2.20
C LYS A 45 8.73 -4.33 -1.33
N LYS A 46 8.34 -3.09 -1.69
CA LYS A 46 7.34 -2.33 -0.94
C LYS A 46 5.97 -2.99 -1.06
N PHE A 47 5.56 -3.38 -2.28
CA PHE A 47 4.33 -4.14 -2.50
C PHE A 47 4.33 -5.50 -1.79
N GLU A 48 5.46 -6.22 -1.76
CA GLU A 48 5.60 -7.46 -0.98
C GLU A 48 5.33 -7.26 0.52
N TYR A 49 5.80 -6.15 1.10
CA TYR A 49 5.51 -5.80 2.48
C TYR A 49 4.03 -5.47 2.67
N TYR A 50 3.45 -4.63 1.81
CA TYR A 50 2.06 -4.22 1.95
C TYR A 50 1.07 -5.36 1.78
N ARG A 51 1.26 -6.26 0.81
CA ARG A 51 0.35 -7.39 0.59
C ARG A 51 0.32 -8.40 1.75
N SER A 52 1.29 -8.33 2.68
CA SER A 52 1.29 -9.13 3.91
C SER A 52 0.31 -8.59 4.97
N ILE A 53 -0.12 -7.33 4.85
CA ILE A 53 -1.08 -6.71 5.77
C ILE A 53 -2.46 -7.39 5.59
N PRO A 54 -3.05 -7.96 6.65
CA PRO A 54 -4.32 -8.70 6.50
C PRO A 54 -5.51 -7.87 6.03
N SER A 55 -5.56 -6.59 6.42
CA SER A 55 -6.66 -5.68 6.05
C SER A 55 -6.55 -5.09 4.65
N LEU A 56 -5.37 -5.17 4.01
CA LEU A 56 -5.17 -4.56 2.70
C LEU A 56 -6.01 -5.30 1.67
N LYS A 57 -6.88 -4.55 0.98
CA LYS A 57 -7.76 -5.05 -0.09
C LYS A 57 -7.28 -4.60 -1.46
N GLU A 58 -6.72 -3.39 -1.54
CA GLU A 58 -6.39 -2.73 -2.80
C GLU A 58 -5.02 -2.05 -2.73
N TYR A 59 -4.26 -2.17 -3.81
CA TYR A 59 -2.99 -1.48 -4.00
C TYR A 59 -2.98 -0.81 -5.37
N VAL A 60 -2.76 0.51 -5.39
CA VAL A 60 -2.84 1.33 -6.59
C VAL A 60 -1.49 1.97 -6.87
N LEU A 61 -1.02 1.84 -8.11
CA LEU A 61 0.17 2.52 -8.59
C LEU A 61 -0.23 3.56 -9.64
N VAL A 62 0.17 4.81 -9.45
CA VAL A 62 -0.11 5.91 -10.37
C VAL A 62 1.19 6.33 -11.05
N SER A 63 1.32 6.07 -12.35
CA SER A 63 2.43 6.57 -13.15
C SER A 63 2.10 7.93 -13.75
N GLN A 64 2.75 8.98 -13.23
CA GLN A 64 2.65 10.33 -13.80
C GLN A 64 3.36 10.48 -15.15
N GLU A 65 4.39 9.67 -15.41
CA GLU A 65 5.13 9.69 -16.68
C GLU A 65 4.38 8.98 -17.81
N LYS A 66 3.82 7.81 -17.52
CA LYS A 66 3.12 6.98 -18.52
C LYS A 66 1.62 7.28 -18.59
N GLN A 67 1.09 8.10 -17.68
CA GLN A 67 -0.35 8.39 -17.53
C GLN A 67 -1.19 7.12 -17.36
N ILE A 68 -0.70 6.19 -16.52
CA ILE A 68 -1.32 4.89 -16.27
C ILE A 68 -1.63 4.74 -14.78
N VAL A 69 -2.78 4.12 -14.49
CA VAL A 69 -3.13 3.64 -13.15
C VAL A 69 -3.21 2.12 -13.19
N GLU A 70 -2.42 1.46 -12.34
CA GLU A 70 -2.49 0.02 -12.13
C GLU A 70 -3.19 -0.25 -10.81
N VAL A 71 -4.15 -1.18 -10.83
CA VAL A 71 -4.95 -1.52 -9.65
C VAL A 71 -4.85 -3.01 -9.39
N TYR A 72 -4.40 -3.35 -8.18
CA TYR A 72 -4.27 -4.72 -7.71
C TYR A 72 -5.29 -4.96 -6.61
N PHE A 73 -6.16 -5.96 -6.81
CA PHE A 73 -7.15 -6.38 -5.82
C PHE A 73 -6.68 -7.67 -5.14
N ARG A 74 -6.85 -7.74 -3.82
CA ARG A 74 -6.68 -8.99 -3.08
C ARG A 74 -7.82 -9.94 -3.47
N GLN A 75 -7.46 -11.10 -4.00
CA GLN A 75 -8.43 -12.17 -4.19
C GLN A 75 -8.78 -12.78 -2.83
N GLU A 76 -10.06 -12.91 -2.56
CA GLU A 76 -10.52 -13.78 -1.48
C GLU A 76 -10.13 -15.21 -1.82
N ARG A 77 -9.51 -15.92 -0.87
CA ARG A 77 -9.33 -17.36 -1.03
C ARG A 77 -10.73 -17.97 -0.99
N VAL A 78 -11.26 -18.34 -2.15
CA VAL A 78 -12.38 -19.27 -2.22
C VAL A 78 -11.88 -20.58 -1.59
N PRO A 79 -12.51 -21.09 -0.52
CA PRO A 79 -12.12 -22.33 0.13
C PRO A 79 -12.08 -23.53 -0.83
#